data_AF-A0A086AZJ7-F1
#
_entry.id   AF-A0A086AZJ7-F1
#
_cell.length_a   1.000
_cell.length_b   1.000
_cell.length_c   1.000
_cell.angle_alpha   90.00
_cell.angle_beta   90.00
_cell.angle_gamma   90.00
#
_symmetry.space_group_name_H-M   'P 1'
#
loop_
_entity.id
_entity.type
_entity.pdbx_description
1 polymer ?
#
loop_
_entity_poly.entity_id
_entity_poly.type
_entity_poly.pdbx_seq_one_letter_code
_entity_poly.pdbx_strand_id
1 'polypeptide(L)'
;MILNVIFSYNRAVQLDYLLQSSLKHFKADAKLVILYHTTGVHQQGYELLKKKYAGYQHISFVERKHVFFDFSYIHALNTERDWEFFKEKNLFKKNGDNFKGALQKIIKNSGCEFVMFCTDDSIFFKDVHIPDEVLDVIRNNPENASYRLYVGDNLEGYPDYLEKKGDYYQWDYYTDTEVHHWSYPFAVDGTIYHSEGLLKHLKPLSYHNPVTLEDRGFSYIRYRKLFRIGMSPIRSQLLATKLNRVSVDSLNPTLHIQPDFLNEKFLDGYTLDLVIPEHIINSNIVPSEIYLVKDGVREMIYSMDEQGEKVQGLLGIEGSKEQLE
;
A
#
# COMPACT_ATOMS: atom_id res chain seq x y z
N MET A 1 -15.79 11.29 1.16
CA MET A 1 -14.45 11.48 0.57
C MET A 1 -13.46 10.53 1.22
N ILE A 2 -12.57 9.92 0.42
CA ILE A 2 -11.54 8.98 0.86
C ILE A 2 -10.16 9.65 0.81
N LEU A 3 -9.39 9.57 1.88
CA LEU A 3 -7.97 9.93 1.88
C LEU A 3 -7.14 8.72 1.46
N ASN A 4 -6.49 8.75 0.30
CA ASN A 4 -5.48 7.77 -0.06
C ASN A 4 -4.09 8.27 0.38
N VAL A 5 -3.52 7.66 1.42
CA VAL A 5 -2.12 7.91 1.81
C VAL A 5 -1.23 6.90 1.10
N ILE A 6 -0.40 7.41 0.18
CA ILE A 6 0.51 6.59 -0.62
C ILE A 6 1.89 6.64 0.01
N PHE A 7 2.42 5.49 0.41
CA PHE A 7 3.77 5.37 0.94
C PHE A 7 4.77 5.15 -0.18
N SER A 8 5.84 5.95 -0.19
CA SER A 8 6.83 5.86 -1.26
C SER A 8 8.27 6.10 -0.79
N TYR A 9 9.22 5.36 -1.38
CA TYR A 9 10.65 5.51 -1.08
C TYR A 9 11.50 5.12 -2.29
N ASN A 10 12.26 6.07 -2.87
CA ASN A 10 13.18 5.85 -4.01
C ASN A 10 12.56 5.12 -5.22
N ARG A 11 11.26 5.29 -5.48
CA ARG A 11 10.54 4.64 -6.60
C ARG A 11 9.64 5.62 -7.35
N ALA A 12 10.20 6.77 -7.75
CA ALA A 12 9.44 7.86 -8.38
C ALA A 12 8.66 7.42 -9.63
N VAL A 13 9.23 6.57 -10.50
CA VAL A 13 8.53 6.11 -11.72
C VAL A 13 7.36 5.17 -11.42
N GLN A 14 7.47 4.34 -10.38
CA GLN A 14 6.41 3.42 -9.98
C GLN A 14 5.29 4.21 -9.29
N LEU A 15 5.65 5.18 -8.45
CA LEU A 15 4.70 6.15 -7.90
C LEU A 15 3.96 6.92 -9.00
N ASP A 16 4.67 7.37 -10.05
CA ASP A 16 4.05 8.00 -11.20
C ASP A 16 2.98 7.10 -11.84
N TYR A 17 3.31 5.82 -12.03
CA TYR A 17 2.41 4.83 -12.61
C TYR A 17 1.17 4.58 -11.74
N LEU A 18 1.33 4.50 -10.41
CA LEU A 18 0.21 4.46 -9.47
C LEU A 18 -0.65 5.72 -9.56
N LEU A 19 -0.06 6.91 -9.59
CA LEU A 19 -0.82 8.16 -9.68
C LEU A 19 -1.61 8.26 -11.00
N GLN A 20 -1.00 7.88 -12.12
CA GLN A 20 -1.67 7.81 -13.42
C GLN A 20 -2.85 6.83 -13.40
N SER A 21 -2.63 5.61 -12.90
CA SER A 21 -3.69 4.60 -12.80
C SER A 21 -4.80 5.02 -11.84
N SER A 22 -4.46 5.65 -10.72
CA SER A 22 -5.44 6.21 -9.76
C SER A 22 -6.32 7.28 -10.40
N LEU A 23 -5.71 8.29 -11.07
CA LEU A 23 -6.45 9.33 -11.79
C LEU A 23 -7.34 8.78 -12.90
N LYS A 24 -6.89 7.70 -13.57
CA LYS A 24 -7.63 7.07 -14.65
C LYS A 24 -8.77 6.21 -14.13
N HIS A 25 -8.56 5.43 -13.08
CA HIS A 25 -9.43 4.31 -12.73
C HIS A 25 -10.15 4.46 -11.39
N PHE A 26 -9.64 5.23 -10.43
CA PHE A 26 -10.30 5.41 -9.14
C PHE A 26 -11.41 6.45 -9.25
N LYS A 27 -12.68 6.00 -9.31
CA LYS A 27 -13.84 6.87 -9.61
C LYS A 27 -14.52 7.46 -8.37
N ALA A 28 -14.11 7.07 -7.18
CA ALA A 28 -14.60 7.65 -5.95
C ALA A 28 -13.88 8.96 -5.62
N ASP A 29 -14.58 9.89 -4.98
CA ASP A 29 -14.02 11.16 -4.53
C ASP A 29 -12.88 10.93 -3.51
N ALA A 30 -11.67 11.32 -3.90
CA ALA A 30 -10.47 11.04 -3.15
C ALA A 30 -9.44 12.17 -3.14
N LYS A 31 -8.77 12.26 -2.00
CA LYS A 31 -7.57 13.08 -1.80
C LYS A 31 -6.36 12.18 -1.69
N LEU A 32 -5.32 12.46 -2.47
CA LEU A 32 -4.09 11.68 -2.49
C LEU A 32 -3.00 12.43 -1.72
N VAL A 33 -2.39 11.76 -0.75
CA VAL A 33 -1.25 12.30 0.00
C VAL A 33 -0.09 11.33 -0.09
N ILE A 34 0.97 11.74 -0.78
CA ILE A 34 2.19 10.97 -0.91
C ILE A 34 3.05 11.23 0.33
N LEU A 35 3.14 10.26 1.25
CA LEU A 35 4.06 10.29 2.38
C LEU A 35 5.34 9.57 1.97
N TYR A 36 6.41 10.33 1.71
CA TYR A 36 7.62 9.77 1.09
C TYR A 36 8.91 10.12 1.82
N HIS A 37 9.98 9.40 1.46
CA HIS A 37 11.35 9.76 1.74
C HIS A 37 12.23 9.45 0.52
N THR A 38 13.42 10.00 0.48
CA THR A 38 14.34 9.90 -0.67
C THR A 38 15.78 9.94 -0.20
N THR A 39 16.66 9.32 -0.98
CA THR A 39 18.11 9.40 -0.77
C THR A 39 18.85 9.77 -2.05
N GLY A 40 19.87 10.63 -1.94
CA GLY A 40 20.75 10.95 -3.06
C GLY A 40 20.00 11.48 -4.28
N VAL A 41 20.27 10.90 -5.46
CA VAL A 41 19.72 11.32 -6.75
C VAL A 41 18.20 11.12 -6.86
N HIS A 42 17.60 10.24 -6.05
CA HIS A 42 16.15 9.99 -6.07
C HIS A 42 15.33 11.24 -5.71
N GLN A 43 15.90 12.20 -4.97
CA GLN A 43 15.21 13.47 -4.69
C GLN A 43 14.71 14.14 -5.96
N GLN A 44 15.52 14.12 -7.03
CA GLN A 44 15.21 14.79 -8.28
C GLN A 44 13.95 14.19 -8.93
N GLY A 45 13.76 12.87 -8.83
CA GLY A 45 12.57 12.19 -9.32
C GLY A 45 11.30 12.69 -8.61
N TYR A 46 11.34 12.88 -7.30
CA TYR A 46 10.19 13.40 -6.56
C TYR A 46 9.94 14.89 -6.81
N GLU A 47 10.99 15.68 -7.07
CA GLU A 47 10.81 17.06 -7.53
C GLU A 47 10.15 17.13 -8.92
N LEU A 48 10.46 16.19 -9.82
CA LEU A 48 9.73 16.06 -11.10
C LEU A 48 8.27 15.68 -10.88
N LEU A 49 7.98 14.74 -9.98
CA LEU A 49 6.59 14.36 -9.65
C LEU A 49 5.80 15.55 -9.10
N LYS A 50 6.37 16.30 -8.14
CA LYS A 50 5.71 17.50 -7.59
C LYS A 50 5.36 18.51 -8.69
N LYS A 51 6.28 18.74 -9.65
CA LYS A 51 6.03 19.61 -10.80
C LYS A 51 4.94 19.05 -11.72
N LYS A 52 5.04 17.75 -12.07
CA LYS A 52 4.08 17.04 -12.94
C LYS A 52 2.66 17.09 -12.40
N TYR A 53 2.49 16.96 -11.09
CA TYR A 53 1.19 16.93 -10.42
C TYR A 53 0.77 18.25 -9.76
N ALA A 54 1.51 19.36 -9.97
CA ALA A 54 1.23 20.65 -9.32
C ALA A 54 -0.17 21.23 -9.64
N GLY A 55 -0.75 20.87 -10.78
CA GLY A 55 -2.11 21.29 -11.18
C GLY A 55 -3.24 20.54 -10.46
N TYR A 56 -2.95 19.43 -9.78
CA TYR A 56 -3.97 18.60 -9.12
C TYR A 56 -4.13 19.00 -7.66
N GLN A 57 -5.16 19.80 -7.36
CA GLN A 57 -5.40 20.32 -5.99
C GLN A 57 -5.64 19.24 -4.93
N HIS A 58 -6.08 18.05 -5.34
CA HIS A 58 -6.33 16.91 -4.46
C HIS A 58 -5.10 16.01 -4.26
N ILE A 59 -3.96 16.31 -4.90
CA ILE A 59 -2.70 15.56 -4.75
C ILE A 59 -1.72 16.43 -3.95
N SER A 60 -1.13 15.89 -2.90
CA SER A 60 -0.08 16.58 -2.14
C SER A 60 1.04 15.67 -1.69
N PHE A 61 2.23 16.24 -1.49
CA PHE A 61 3.45 15.53 -1.14
C PHE A 61 3.91 15.95 0.25
N VAL A 62 4.19 14.96 1.10
CA VAL A 62 4.68 15.16 2.47
C VAL A 62 5.96 14.33 2.63
N GLU A 63 7.09 15.03 2.71
CA GLU A 63 8.37 14.38 2.97
C GLU A 63 8.52 14.06 4.46
N ARG A 64 8.97 12.84 4.77
CA ARG A 64 9.43 12.45 6.10
C ARG A 64 10.65 13.28 6.47
N LYS A 65 10.66 13.78 7.70
CA LYS A 65 11.73 14.62 8.23
C LYS A 65 12.47 13.88 9.32
N HIS A 66 13.79 14.00 9.31
CA HIS A 66 14.62 13.59 10.43
C HIS A 66 14.15 14.28 11.72
N VAL A 67 14.05 13.52 12.79
CA VAL A 67 13.72 14.03 14.13
C VAL A 67 14.55 13.33 15.19
N PHE A 68 14.94 14.06 16.22
CA PHE A 68 15.58 13.47 17.40
C PHE A 68 14.58 12.69 18.27
N PHE A 69 13.31 13.11 18.24
CA PHE A 69 12.21 12.54 19.00
C PHE A 69 10.88 12.83 18.29
N ASP A 70 10.15 11.79 17.88
CA ASP A 70 8.78 11.92 17.40
C ASP A 70 7.79 11.84 18.58
N PHE A 71 7.19 12.98 18.95
CA PHE A 71 6.23 13.08 20.06
C PHE A 71 4.98 12.19 19.91
N SER A 72 4.67 11.71 18.69
CA SER A 72 3.58 10.77 18.49
C SER A 72 3.80 9.43 19.21
N TYR A 73 5.04 9.09 19.58
CA TYR A 73 5.35 7.88 20.33
C TYR A 73 4.93 7.92 21.80
N ILE A 74 4.62 9.09 22.38
CA ILE A 74 4.26 9.19 23.82
C ILE A 74 3.12 8.22 24.20
N HIS A 75 2.16 8.01 23.30
CA HIS A 75 1.03 7.10 23.54
C HIS A 75 1.31 5.64 23.14
N ALA A 76 2.45 5.37 22.51
CA ALA A 76 2.84 4.06 21.99
C ALA A 76 3.92 3.36 22.85
N LEU A 77 4.51 4.03 23.83
CA LEU A 77 5.56 3.49 24.70
C LEU A 77 4.98 2.73 25.90
N ASN A 78 4.20 1.68 25.64
CA ASN A 78 3.43 0.97 26.66
C ASN A 78 4.18 -0.24 27.24
N THR A 79 5.11 -0.82 26.50
CA THR A 79 5.88 -2.01 26.89
C THR A 79 7.38 -1.80 26.74
N GLU A 80 8.19 -2.67 27.36
CA GLU A 80 9.65 -2.68 27.18
C GLU A 80 10.02 -2.82 25.70
N ARG A 81 9.34 -3.70 24.97
CA ARG A 81 9.52 -3.90 23.52
C ARG A 81 9.21 -2.62 22.72
N ASP A 82 8.22 -1.83 23.13
CA ASP A 82 7.92 -0.54 22.49
C ASP A 82 9.04 0.48 22.72
N TRP A 83 9.59 0.50 23.93
CA TRP A 83 10.73 1.35 24.28
C TRP A 83 12.00 0.96 23.52
N GLU A 84 12.29 -0.33 23.42
CA GLU A 84 13.41 -0.84 22.63
C GLU A 84 13.26 -0.49 21.16
N PHE A 85 12.08 -0.72 20.58
CA PHE A 85 11.79 -0.35 19.20
C PHE A 85 11.95 1.16 18.96
N PHE A 86 11.44 1.98 19.87
CA PHE A 86 11.57 3.43 19.77
C PHE A 86 13.04 3.87 19.84
N LYS A 87 13.85 3.28 20.72
CA LYS A 87 15.31 3.48 20.79
C LYS A 87 16.01 3.03 19.51
N GLU A 88 15.60 1.91 18.94
CA GLU A 88 16.23 1.32 17.76
C GLU A 88 15.93 2.11 16.49
N LYS A 89 14.68 2.57 16.32
CA LYS A 89 14.18 3.14 15.06
C LYS A 89 14.01 4.66 15.06
N ASN A 90 13.98 5.33 16.21
CA ASN A 90 13.66 6.76 16.28
C ASN A 90 14.60 7.55 17.21
N LEU A 91 14.62 7.24 18.51
CA LEU A 91 15.27 8.05 19.54
C LEU A 91 16.79 8.08 19.32
N PHE A 92 17.32 9.29 19.06
CA PHE A 92 18.74 9.54 18.79
C PHE A 92 19.33 8.77 17.61
N LYS A 93 18.49 8.30 16.68
CA LYS A 93 18.96 7.61 15.48
C LYS A 93 19.24 8.60 14.36
N LYS A 94 20.40 8.44 13.72
CA LYS A 94 20.80 9.24 12.55
C LYS A 94 19.77 9.15 11.41
N ASN A 95 19.13 7.99 11.27
CA ASN A 95 18.10 7.75 10.26
C ASN A 95 16.68 7.71 10.88
N GLY A 96 16.51 8.20 12.11
CA GLY A 96 15.20 8.31 12.75
C GLY A 96 14.40 9.44 12.11
N ASP A 97 13.14 9.18 11.75
CA ASP A 97 12.27 10.18 11.14
C ASP A 97 10.86 10.18 11.73
N ASN A 98 10.06 11.15 11.30
CA ASN A 98 8.73 11.40 11.81
C ASN A 98 7.60 10.62 11.12
N PHE A 99 7.86 9.45 10.53
CA PHE A 99 6.83 8.68 9.80
C PHE A 99 5.51 8.55 10.56
N LYS A 100 5.57 8.12 11.84
CA LYS A 100 4.39 7.93 12.69
C LYS A 100 3.62 9.24 12.87
N GLY A 101 4.31 10.30 13.30
CA GLY A 101 3.70 11.60 13.50
C GLY A 101 3.15 12.21 12.23
N ALA A 102 3.85 12.06 11.10
CA ALA A 102 3.41 12.53 9.79
C ALA A 102 2.14 11.82 9.33
N LEU A 103 2.10 10.49 9.38
CA LEU A 103 0.93 9.70 9.01
C LEU A 103 -0.30 10.08 9.85
N GLN A 104 -0.15 10.13 11.18
CA GLN A 104 -1.27 10.47 12.06
C GLN A 104 -1.77 11.90 11.83
N LYS A 105 -0.87 12.85 11.56
CA LYS A 105 -1.24 14.23 11.23
C LYS A 105 -1.94 14.32 9.88
N ILE A 106 -1.49 13.56 8.88
CA ILE A 106 -2.14 13.48 7.55
C ILE A 106 -3.58 13.02 7.70
N ILE A 107 -3.81 11.90 8.41
CA ILE A 107 -5.16 11.36 8.63
C ILE A 107 -6.02 12.39 9.40
N LYS A 108 -5.52 12.87 10.55
CA LYS A 108 -6.25 13.81 11.43
C LYS A 108 -6.67 15.10 10.73
N ASN A 109 -5.81 15.65 9.88
CA ASN A 109 -6.02 16.97 9.27
C ASN A 109 -6.63 16.88 7.85
N SER A 110 -6.90 15.67 7.36
CA SER A 110 -7.37 15.47 5.98
C SER A 110 -8.78 16.02 5.74
N GLY A 111 -9.64 16.00 6.77
CA GLY A 111 -11.09 16.22 6.64
C GLY A 111 -11.83 15.09 5.93
N CYS A 112 -11.14 14.00 5.58
CA CYS A 112 -11.73 12.85 4.91
C CYS A 112 -12.29 11.86 5.93
N GLU A 113 -13.53 11.42 5.73
CA GLU A 113 -14.20 10.45 6.59
C GLU A 113 -13.55 9.06 6.54
N PHE A 114 -13.03 8.68 5.37
CA PHE A 114 -12.39 7.39 5.15
C PHE A 114 -10.91 7.58 4.81
N VAL A 115 -10.11 6.56 5.12
CA VAL A 115 -8.69 6.50 4.79
C VAL A 115 -8.37 5.17 4.12
N MET A 116 -7.56 5.23 3.09
CA MET A 116 -6.97 4.11 2.38
C MET A 116 -5.46 4.27 2.36
N PHE A 117 -4.74 3.15 2.37
CA PHE A 117 -3.30 3.15 2.15
C PHE A 117 -2.97 2.49 0.82
N CYS A 118 -1.95 2.97 0.14
CA CYS A 118 -1.32 2.27 -0.98
C CYS A 118 0.20 2.38 -0.85
N THR A 119 0.91 1.49 -1.53
CA THR A 119 2.35 1.58 -1.75
C THR A 119 2.61 1.95 -3.20
N ASP A 120 3.73 2.62 -3.47
CA ASP A 120 4.15 3.07 -4.81
C ASP A 120 4.34 1.96 -5.87
N ASP A 121 4.28 0.68 -5.50
CA ASP A 121 4.25 -0.46 -6.41
C ASP A 121 2.83 -0.99 -6.71
N SER A 122 1.80 -0.32 -6.19
CA SER A 122 0.40 -0.64 -6.46
C SER A 122 -0.08 -0.11 -7.83
N ILE A 123 -1.09 -0.74 -8.42
CA ILE A 123 -1.77 -0.27 -9.65
C ILE A 123 -3.26 -0.58 -9.60
N PHE A 124 -4.07 0.43 -9.96
CA PHE A 124 -5.47 0.23 -10.35
C PHE A 124 -5.55 -0.18 -11.82
N PHE A 125 -5.95 -1.41 -12.11
CA PHE A 125 -5.93 -1.95 -13.47
C PHE A 125 -7.30 -1.93 -14.17
N LYS A 126 -8.34 -1.46 -13.47
CA LYS A 126 -9.69 -1.25 -13.98
C LYS A 126 -10.43 -0.23 -13.13
N ASP A 127 -11.55 0.27 -13.66
CA ASP A 127 -12.37 1.26 -12.96
C ASP A 127 -12.86 0.75 -11.60
N VAL A 128 -12.69 1.59 -10.59
CA VAL A 128 -13.03 1.33 -9.19
C VAL A 128 -14.16 2.25 -8.79
N HIS A 129 -15.30 1.62 -8.50
CA HIS A 129 -16.45 2.25 -7.87
C HIS A 129 -16.59 1.65 -6.47
N ILE A 130 -16.74 2.52 -5.46
CA ILE A 130 -17.00 2.08 -4.08
C ILE A 130 -18.51 2.16 -3.87
N PRO A 131 -19.21 1.05 -3.59
CA PRO A 131 -20.64 1.09 -3.30
C PRO A 131 -20.93 1.98 -2.07
N ASP A 132 -21.99 2.79 -2.14
CA ASP A 132 -22.39 3.63 -1.00
C ASP A 132 -22.73 2.80 0.24
N GLU A 133 -23.34 1.63 0.05
CA GLU A 133 -23.63 0.66 1.12
C GLU A 133 -22.36 0.21 1.86
N VAL A 134 -21.25 0.00 1.14
CA VAL A 134 -19.95 -0.34 1.75
C VAL A 134 -19.45 0.80 2.63
N LEU A 135 -19.57 2.06 2.16
CA LEU A 135 -19.20 3.23 2.95
C LEU A 135 -20.09 3.40 4.17
N ASP A 136 -21.39 3.10 4.06
CA ASP A 136 -22.34 3.09 5.18
C ASP A 136 -21.97 2.03 6.23
N VAL A 137 -21.58 0.82 5.81
CA VAL A 137 -21.12 -0.22 6.73
C VAL A 137 -19.87 0.25 7.48
N ILE A 138 -18.89 0.84 6.80
CA ILE A 138 -17.66 1.37 7.45
C ILE A 138 -18.00 2.51 8.40
N ARG A 139 -18.84 3.47 7.98
CA ARG A 139 -19.28 4.61 8.77
C ARG A 139 -19.98 4.18 10.06
N ASN A 140 -20.86 3.19 9.97
CA ASN A 140 -21.60 2.65 11.12
C ASN A 140 -20.75 1.73 12.00
N ASN A 141 -19.58 1.28 11.53
CA ASN A 141 -18.68 0.38 12.24
C ASN A 141 -17.22 0.88 12.19
N PRO A 142 -16.93 2.08 12.71
CA PRO A 142 -15.67 2.79 12.46
C PRO A 142 -14.41 2.06 12.95
N GLU A 143 -14.53 1.17 13.93
CA GLU A 143 -13.42 0.37 14.49
C GLU A 143 -13.51 -1.12 14.07
N ASN A 144 -14.52 -1.49 13.26
CA ASN A 144 -14.90 -2.89 13.03
C ASN A 144 -15.12 -3.27 11.57
N ALA A 145 -15.09 -2.34 10.61
CA ALA A 145 -15.27 -2.66 9.20
C ALA A 145 -14.14 -2.11 8.32
N SER A 146 -13.83 -2.84 7.25
CA SER A 146 -12.87 -2.43 6.22
C SER A 146 -13.26 -2.96 4.84
N TYR A 147 -12.82 -2.27 3.78
CA TYR A 147 -13.06 -2.67 2.38
C TYR A 147 -11.76 -2.81 1.61
N ARG A 148 -11.51 -3.99 1.03
CA ARG A 148 -10.22 -4.36 0.45
C ARG A 148 -10.29 -4.46 -1.05
N LEU A 149 -9.61 -3.56 -1.74
CA LEU A 149 -9.65 -3.47 -3.21
C LEU A 149 -8.84 -4.54 -3.92
N TYR A 150 -7.88 -5.16 -3.24
CA TYR A 150 -6.97 -6.10 -3.89
C TYR A 150 -7.46 -7.55 -3.89
N VAL A 151 -8.55 -7.88 -3.18
CA VAL A 151 -9.13 -9.24 -3.15
C VAL A 151 -10.45 -9.33 -3.91
N GLY A 152 -10.79 -10.53 -4.36
CA GLY A 152 -12.02 -10.86 -5.08
C GLY A 152 -12.03 -12.34 -5.50
N ASP A 153 -13.11 -12.79 -6.10
CA ASP A 153 -13.33 -14.20 -6.49
C ASP A 153 -12.47 -14.68 -7.68
N ASN A 154 -11.66 -13.80 -8.27
CA ASN A 154 -10.65 -14.18 -9.25
C ASN A 154 -9.35 -14.68 -8.61
N LEU A 155 -9.14 -14.40 -7.31
CA LEU A 155 -7.91 -14.82 -6.65
C LEU A 155 -7.98 -16.28 -6.21
N GLU A 156 -6.82 -16.93 -6.21
CA GLU A 156 -6.63 -18.21 -5.53
C GLU A 156 -6.98 -18.10 -4.04
N GLY A 157 -7.46 -19.21 -3.46
CA GLY A 157 -7.89 -19.26 -2.08
C GLY A 157 -9.13 -18.40 -1.77
N TYR A 158 -9.96 -18.09 -2.78
CA TYR A 158 -11.29 -17.54 -2.56
C TYR A 158 -12.11 -18.47 -1.63
N PRO A 159 -12.51 -18.03 -0.42
CA PRO A 159 -13.13 -18.91 0.56
C PRO A 159 -14.64 -19.05 0.35
N ASP A 160 -15.18 -20.24 0.64
CA ASP A 160 -16.61 -20.54 0.53
C ASP A 160 -17.49 -19.81 1.57
N TYR A 161 -16.88 -19.25 2.63
CA TYR A 161 -17.60 -18.55 3.70
C TYR A 161 -17.90 -17.07 3.39
N LEU A 162 -17.47 -16.57 2.24
CA LEU A 162 -17.78 -15.20 1.81
C LEU A 162 -19.25 -15.10 1.38
N GLU A 163 -19.95 -14.11 1.92
CA GLU A 163 -21.32 -13.81 1.52
C GLU A 163 -21.33 -12.74 0.44
N LYS A 164 -21.98 -13.02 -0.71
CA LYS A 164 -22.20 -12.02 -1.74
C LYS A 164 -23.36 -11.08 -1.35
N LYS A 165 -23.06 -9.78 -1.24
CA LYS A 165 -24.02 -8.70 -0.99
C LYS A 165 -24.10 -7.81 -2.23
N GLY A 166 -24.98 -8.14 -3.17
CA GLY A 166 -25.09 -7.41 -4.44
C GLY A 166 -23.77 -7.45 -5.23
N ASP A 167 -23.09 -6.30 -5.28
CA ASP A 167 -21.87 -6.06 -6.05
C ASP A 167 -20.57 -6.12 -5.21
N TYR A 168 -20.64 -6.62 -3.98
CA TYR A 168 -19.48 -6.84 -3.11
C TYR A 168 -19.59 -8.14 -2.31
N TYR A 169 -18.47 -8.60 -1.76
CA TYR A 169 -18.43 -9.71 -0.79
C TYR A 169 -18.27 -9.16 0.62
N GLN A 170 -18.84 -9.87 1.60
CA GLN A 170 -18.68 -9.60 3.02
C GLN A 170 -18.34 -10.89 3.77
N TRP A 171 -17.45 -10.79 4.76
CA TRP A 171 -17.09 -11.91 5.63
C TRP A 171 -16.63 -11.41 7.00
N ASP A 172 -16.31 -12.37 7.86
CA ASP A 172 -15.66 -12.15 9.14
C ASP A 172 -14.20 -12.62 9.04
N TYR A 173 -13.24 -11.71 9.23
CA TYR A 173 -11.80 -12.03 9.15
C TYR A 173 -11.36 -13.11 10.15
N TYR A 174 -12.14 -13.35 11.20
CA TYR A 174 -11.82 -14.30 12.26
C TYR A 174 -12.58 -15.62 12.12
N THR A 175 -13.27 -15.85 11.00
CA THR A 175 -13.79 -17.17 10.63
C THR A 175 -12.66 -18.16 10.44
N ASP A 176 -11.59 -17.74 9.78
CA ASP A 176 -10.39 -18.55 9.57
C ASP A 176 -9.32 -18.25 10.61
N THR A 177 -8.60 -19.28 11.03
CA THR A 177 -7.46 -19.17 11.93
C THR A 177 -6.14 -19.10 11.18
N GLU A 178 -6.04 -19.65 9.97
CA GLU A 178 -4.86 -19.56 9.12
C GLU A 178 -4.66 -18.12 8.65
N VAL A 179 -3.42 -17.69 8.43
CA VAL A 179 -3.11 -16.30 8.06
C VAL A 179 -2.93 -16.22 6.55
N HIS A 180 -3.93 -15.68 5.88
CA HIS A 180 -3.94 -15.44 4.43
C HIS A 180 -4.66 -14.13 4.12
N HIS A 181 -4.75 -13.73 2.85
CA HIS A 181 -5.41 -12.49 2.45
C HIS A 181 -6.78 -12.29 3.11
N TRP A 182 -7.66 -13.29 3.12
CA TRP A 182 -9.01 -13.19 3.69
C TRP A 182 -9.10 -13.18 5.23
N SER A 183 -8.02 -13.48 5.96
CA SER A 183 -7.97 -13.44 7.44
C SER A 183 -7.01 -12.37 7.98
N TYR A 184 -6.63 -11.42 7.11
CA TYR A 184 -5.68 -10.33 7.38
C TYR A 184 -6.39 -8.96 7.55
N PRO A 185 -6.92 -8.64 8.75
CA PRO A 185 -7.84 -7.51 8.99
C PRO A 185 -7.21 -6.11 8.90
N PHE A 186 -5.88 -6.02 8.83
CA PHE A 186 -5.17 -4.75 8.73
C PHE A 186 -4.09 -4.82 7.65
N ALA A 187 -4.22 -4.05 6.58
CA ALA A 187 -3.31 -4.07 5.45
C ALA A 187 -3.11 -2.66 4.86
N VAL A 188 -1.96 -2.42 4.22
CA VAL A 188 -1.59 -1.10 3.68
C VAL A 188 -1.70 -1.00 2.15
N ASP A 189 -2.40 -1.94 1.53
CA ASP A 189 -2.46 -2.25 0.09
C ASP A 189 -3.88 -2.11 -0.50
N GLY A 190 -4.44 -0.90 -0.42
CA GLY A 190 -5.76 -0.59 -0.98
C GLY A 190 -6.92 -0.96 -0.08
N THR A 191 -6.69 -0.98 1.23
CA THR A 191 -7.75 -1.22 2.22
C THR A 191 -8.30 0.10 2.76
N ILE A 192 -9.62 0.28 2.68
CA ILE A 192 -10.36 1.44 3.16
C ILE A 192 -10.85 1.19 4.58
N TYR A 193 -10.62 2.15 5.46
CA TYR A 193 -11.06 2.20 6.85
C TYR A 193 -11.78 3.53 7.15
N HIS A 194 -12.48 3.59 8.28
CA HIS A 194 -12.90 4.89 8.84
C HIS A 194 -11.69 5.64 9.40
N SER A 195 -11.51 6.91 9.03
CA SER A 195 -10.33 7.72 9.38
C SER A 195 -10.13 7.84 10.89
N GLU A 196 -11.16 8.27 11.63
CA GLU A 196 -11.04 8.50 13.08
C GLU A 196 -10.94 7.19 13.86
N GLY A 197 -11.65 6.15 13.38
CA GLY A 197 -11.68 4.83 14.00
C GLY A 197 -10.32 4.16 13.89
N LEU A 198 -9.72 4.18 12.69
CA LEU A 198 -8.36 3.71 12.51
C LEU A 198 -7.34 4.53 13.32
N LEU A 199 -7.45 5.86 13.31
CA LEU A 199 -6.51 6.73 14.01
C LEU A 199 -6.46 6.44 15.52
N LYS A 200 -7.58 6.04 16.13
CA LYS A 200 -7.64 5.60 17.54
C LYS A 200 -6.71 4.41 17.81
N HIS A 201 -6.60 3.48 16.87
CA HIS A 201 -5.75 2.28 16.98
C HIS A 201 -4.31 2.52 16.54
N LEU A 202 -4.06 3.47 15.64
CA LEU A 202 -2.69 3.85 15.26
C LEU A 202 -1.94 4.61 16.36
N LYS A 203 -2.64 5.36 17.22
CA LYS A 203 -2.03 6.10 18.35
C LYS A 203 -1.19 5.20 19.26
N PRO A 204 -1.71 4.10 19.82
CA PRO A 204 -0.96 3.23 20.73
C PRO A 204 0.07 2.30 20.07
N LEU A 205 0.12 2.24 18.74
CA LEU A 205 1.03 1.36 18.01
C LEU A 205 2.40 1.98 17.78
N SER A 206 3.48 1.28 18.08
CA SER A 206 4.85 1.72 17.81
C SER A 206 5.28 1.26 16.40
N TYR A 207 5.39 2.17 15.42
CA TYR A 207 5.77 1.84 14.02
C TYR A 207 6.55 3.00 13.37
N HIS A 208 7.39 2.70 12.37
CA HIS A 208 8.33 3.69 11.81
C HIS A 208 8.37 3.73 10.27
N ASN A 209 7.72 2.79 9.60
CA ASN A 209 7.61 2.70 8.14
C ASN A 209 6.36 1.86 7.77
N PRO A 210 6.00 1.71 6.48
CA PRO A 210 4.83 0.94 6.07
C PRO A 210 4.88 -0.54 6.48
N VAL A 211 6.07 -1.17 6.44
CA VAL A 211 6.24 -2.59 6.80
C VAL A 211 5.94 -2.81 8.28
N THR A 212 6.54 -2.01 9.16
CA THR A 212 6.29 -2.09 10.61
C THR A 212 4.92 -1.58 11.01
N LEU A 213 4.29 -0.71 10.22
CA LEU A 213 2.90 -0.33 10.38
C LEU A 213 1.99 -1.54 10.14
N GLU A 214 2.19 -2.25 9.02
CA GLU A 214 1.40 -3.42 8.66
C GLU A 214 1.59 -4.56 9.67
N ASP A 215 2.84 -4.97 9.94
CA ASP A 215 3.15 -6.09 10.85
C ASP A 215 2.58 -5.87 12.27
N ARG A 216 2.90 -4.72 12.88
CA ARG A 216 2.44 -4.41 14.24
C ARG A 216 0.97 -4.05 14.29
N GLY A 217 0.45 -3.41 13.24
CA GLY A 217 -0.97 -3.12 13.07
C GLY A 217 -1.79 -4.38 12.99
N PHE A 218 -1.43 -5.33 12.12
CA PHE A 218 -2.05 -6.64 12.01
C PHE A 218 -2.04 -7.37 13.35
N SER A 219 -0.87 -7.47 13.99
CA SER A 219 -0.74 -8.13 15.30
C SER A 219 -1.68 -7.53 16.36
N TYR A 220 -1.74 -6.19 16.46
CA TYR A 220 -2.59 -5.48 17.41
C TYR A 220 -4.09 -5.64 17.10
N ILE A 221 -4.47 -5.46 15.84
CA ILE A 221 -5.87 -5.56 15.39
C ILE A 221 -6.37 -6.99 15.59
N ARG A 222 -5.58 -7.99 15.18
CA ARG A 222 -5.91 -9.41 15.32
C ARG A 222 -6.07 -9.81 16.78
N TYR A 223 -5.13 -9.42 17.66
CA TYR A 223 -5.21 -9.69 19.09
C TYR A 223 -6.49 -9.13 19.74
N ARG A 224 -6.92 -7.95 19.30
CA ARG A 224 -8.12 -7.28 19.83
C ARG A 224 -9.42 -7.63 19.12
N LYS A 225 -9.36 -8.48 18.08
CA LYS A 225 -10.48 -8.80 17.20
C LYS A 225 -11.17 -7.57 16.58
N LEU A 226 -10.39 -6.55 16.26
CA LEU A 226 -10.86 -5.31 15.61
C LEU A 226 -10.99 -5.51 14.10
N PHE A 227 -11.66 -4.58 13.41
CA PHE A 227 -11.94 -4.67 11.96
C PHE A 227 -12.53 -6.01 11.51
N ARG A 228 -13.41 -6.60 12.33
CA ARG A 228 -14.01 -7.93 12.11
C ARG A 228 -14.71 -8.09 10.76
N ILE A 229 -15.42 -7.06 10.29
CA ILE A 229 -16.20 -7.08 9.06
C ILE A 229 -15.25 -6.78 7.89
N GLY A 230 -14.92 -7.82 7.13
CA GLY A 230 -14.19 -7.71 5.88
C GLY A 230 -15.15 -7.57 4.71
N MET A 231 -14.81 -6.70 3.76
CA MET A 231 -15.55 -6.53 2.52
C MET A 231 -14.60 -6.37 1.33
N SER A 232 -15.05 -6.72 0.12
CA SER A 232 -14.26 -6.58 -1.11
C SER A 232 -15.15 -6.42 -2.34
N PRO A 233 -14.64 -5.90 -3.47
CA PRO A 233 -15.35 -6.01 -4.74
C PRO A 233 -15.52 -7.48 -5.15
N ILE A 234 -16.39 -7.75 -6.13
CA ILE A 234 -16.54 -9.11 -6.70
C ILE A 234 -15.22 -9.60 -7.28
N ARG A 235 -14.51 -8.75 -8.02
CA ARG A 235 -13.20 -9.04 -8.61
C ARG A 235 -12.18 -8.05 -8.07
N SER A 236 -10.99 -8.51 -7.70
CA SER A 236 -9.86 -7.65 -7.29
C SER A 236 -9.68 -6.50 -8.28
N GLN A 237 -9.47 -5.28 -7.81
CA GLN A 237 -9.38 -4.03 -8.57
C GLN A 237 -8.03 -3.32 -8.44
N LEU A 238 -7.19 -3.78 -7.49
CA LEU A 238 -5.85 -3.28 -7.24
C LEU A 238 -4.86 -4.46 -7.24
N LEU A 239 -3.68 -4.25 -7.83
CA LEU A 239 -2.56 -5.19 -7.75
C LEU A 239 -1.33 -4.51 -7.20
N ALA A 240 -0.41 -5.30 -6.66
CA ALA A 240 0.95 -4.87 -6.38
C ALA A 240 1.93 -5.54 -7.36
N THR A 241 2.92 -4.79 -7.81
CA THR A 241 3.88 -5.25 -8.84
C THR A 241 5.23 -5.60 -8.21
N LYS A 242 5.88 -6.65 -8.72
CA LYS A 242 7.14 -7.18 -8.15
C LYS A 242 8.39 -6.84 -8.96
N LEU A 243 8.50 -5.59 -9.39
CA LEU A 243 9.65 -5.09 -10.15
C LEU A 243 10.93 -5.08 -9.29
N ASN A 244 10.81 -4.56 -8.07
CA ASN A 244 11.94 -4.34 -7.17
C ASN A 244 11.48 -4.18 -5.71
N ARG A 245 12.45 -4.15 -4.80
CA ARG A 245 12.25 -3.95 -3.37
C ARG A 245 13.25 -2.92 -2.85
N VAL A 246 12.75 -1.95 -2.08
CA VAL A 246 13.57 -0.92 -1.41
C VAL A 246 13.63 -1.09 0.11
N SER A 247 12.75 -1.92 0.68
CA SER A 247 12.77 -2.28 2.09
C SER A 247 13.74 -3.42 2.36
N VAL A 248 14.46 -3.32 3.48
CA VAL A 248 15.32 -4.38 4.03
C VAL A 248 14.59 -5.24 5.08
N ASP A 249 13.39 -4.81 5.51
CA ASP A 249 12.62 -5.48 6.58
C ASP A 249 11.82 -6.70 6.08
N SER A 250 11.79 -6.99 4.77
CA SER A 250 11.11 -8.15 4.18
C SER A 250 11.95 -8.79 3.08
N LEU A 251 11.79 -10.11 2.89
CA LEU A 251 12.52 -10.89 1.87
C LEU A 251 11.66 -11.23 0.63
N ASN A 252 10.58 -10.49 0.39
CA ASN A 252 9.65 -10.73 -0.72
C ASN A 252 10.36 -10.86 -2.08
N PRO A 253 9.97 -11.83 -2.93
CA PRO A 253 10.58 -12.09 -4.23
C PRO A 253 10.26 -10.96 -5.22
N THR A 254 11.21 -10.63 -6.10
CA THR A 254 11.09 -9.57 -7.12
C THR A 254 11.93 -9.86 -8.36
N LEU A 255 11.72 -9.10 -9.44
CA LEU A 255 12.55 -9.12 -10.65
C LEU A 255 13.93 -8.47 -10.48
N HIS A 256 14.20 -7.82 -9.34
CA HIS A 256 15.47 -7.14 -9.06
C HIS A 256 15.85 -6.03 -10.07
N ILE A 257 14.86 -5.39 -10.70
CA ILE A 257 15.08 -4.21 -11.55
C ILE A 257 15.59 -3.07 -10.67
N GLN A 258 16.78 -2.56 -10.93
CA GLN A 258 17.42 -1.61 -10.03
C GLN A 258 16.61 -0.29 -9.94
N PRO A 259 16.23 0.18 -8.73
CA PRO A 259 15.55 1.46 -8.57
C PRO A 259 16.33 2.65 -9.14
N ASP A 260 17.67 2.62 -9.05
CA ASP A 260 18.55 3.66 -9.60
C ASP A 260 18.42 3.77 -11.12
N PHE A 261 18.39 2.64 -11.83
CA PHE A 261 18.18 2.59 -13.28
C PHE A 261 16.81 3.18 -13.67
N LEU A 262 15.76 2.80 -12.94
CA LEU A 262 14.42 3.33 -13.18
C LEU A 262 14.32 4.83 -12.88
N ASN A 263 15.02 5.31 -11.85
CA ASN A 263 15.09 6.73 -11.53
C ASN A 263 15.84 7.51 -12.61
N GLU A 264 16.99 7.02 -13.10
CA GLU A 264 17.73 7.63 -14.22
C GLU A 264 16.83 7.80 -15.45
N LYS A 265 16.14 6.73 -15.85
CA LYS A 265 15.18 6.78 -16.97
C LYS A 265 14.03 7.75 -16.70
N PHE A 266 13.52 7.83 -15.49
CA PHE A 266 12.48 8.79 -15.14
C PHE A 266 12.97 10.24 -15.25
N LEU A 267 14.20 10.53 -14.82
CA LEU A 267 14.83 11.85 -14.97
C LEU A 267 15.01 12.22 -16.45
N ASP A 268 15.26 11.24 -17.31
CA ASP A 268 15.32 11.40 -18.76
C ASP A 268 13.95 11.58 -19.43
N GLY A 269 12.86 11.56 -18.67
CA GLY A 269 11.50 11.79 -19.16
C GLY A 269 10.75 10.52 -19.60
N TYR A 270 11.27 9.33 -19.29
CA TYR A 270 10.52 8.09 -19.51
C TYR A 270 9.42 7.91 -18.47
N THR A 271 8.35 7.24 -18.88
CA THR A 271 7.26 6.76 -18.01
C THR A 271 7.20 5.24 -18.05
N LEU A 272 6.65 4.63 -17.00
CA LEU A 272 6.48 3.18 -16.93
C LEU A 272 5.19 2.76 -17.65
N ASP A 273 5.23 1.65 -18.36
CA ASP A 273 4.06 0.98 -18.92
C ASP A 273 4.18 -0.53 -18.66
N LEU A 274 3.16 -1.11 -18.02
CA LEU A 274 3.17 -2.52 -17.59
C LEU A 274 2.08 -3.29 -18.32
N VAL A 275 2.45 -4.41 -18.94
CA VAL A 275 1.48 -5.37 -19.48
C VAL A 275 1.00 -6.26 -18.33
N ILE A 276 -0.23 -5.99 -17.88
CA ILE A 276 -0.90 -6.75 -16.82
C ILE A 276 -1.36 -8.10 -17.39
N PRO A 277 -1.11 -9.24 -16.71
CA PRO A 277 -1.57 -10.55 -17.16
C PRO A 277 -3.10 -10.58 -17.33
N GLU A 278 -3.58 -11.27 -18.37
CA GLU A 278 -5.03 -11.42 -18.62
C GLU A 278 -5.75 -12.16 -17.48
N HIS A 279 -5.08 -13.17 -16.91
CA HIS A 279 -5.58 -13.97 -15.81
C HIS A 279 -4.92 -13.58 -14.49
N ILE A 280 -5.69 -12.88 -13.65
CA ILE A 280 -5.23 -12.42 -12.34
C ILE A 280 -5.73 -13.40 -11.28
N ILE A 281 -4.82 -14.21 -10.77
CA ILE A 281 -5.07 -15.21 -9.73
C ILE A 281 -4.40 -14.85 -8.39
N ASN A 282 -3.54 -13.82 -8.36
CA ASN A 282 -2.89 -13.32 -7.16
C ASN A 282 -2.96 -11.78 -7.11
N SER A 283 -2.96 -11.21 -5.90
CA SER A 283 -2.94 -9.77 -5.67
C SER A 283 -1.59 -9.13 -6.01
N ASN A 284 -0.54 -9.95 -6.04
CA ASN A 284 0.82 -9.60 -6.41
C ASN A 284 1.14 -10.21 -7.77
N ILE A 285 1.71 -9.40 -8.67
CA ILE A 285 2.02 -9.85 -10.03
C ILE A 285 3.45 -9.51 -10.46
N VAL A 286 3.98 -10.39 -11.30
CA VAL A 286 5.06 -10.11 -12.24
C VAL A 286 4.39 -9.72 -13.57
N PRO A 287 4.57 -8.47 -14.07
CA PRO A 287 4.04 -8.08 -15.37
C PRO A 287 4.60 -8.97 -16.49
N SER A 288 3.79 -9.30 -17.49
CA SER A 288 4.22 -10.11 -18.63
C SER A 288 5.31 -9.41 -19.43
N GLU A 289 5.20 -8.09 -19.56
CA GLU A 289 6.19 -7.24 -20.21
C GLU A 289 6.25 -5.89 -19.48
N ILE A 290 7.43 -5.27 -19.46
CA ILE A 290 7.67 -3.97 -18.85
C ILE A 290 8.32 -3.07 -19.88
N TYR A 291 7.75 -1.89 -20.05
CA TYR A 291 8.21 -0.90 -20.99
C TYR A 291 8.51 0.43 -20.33
N LEU A 292 9.46 1.16 -20.92
CA LEU A 292 9.71 2.56 -20.68
C LEU A 292 9.26 3.34 -21.91
N VAL A 293 8.42 4.35 -21.70
CA VAL A 293 7.79 5.12 -22.78
C VAL A 293 8.22 6.58 -22.73
N LYS A 294 8.72 7.09 -23.85
CA LYS A 294 9.09 8.50 -24.03
C LYS A 294 8.83 8.93 -25.48
N ASP A 295 8.20 10.08 -25.67
CA ASP A 295 7.95 10.69 -26.99
C ASP A 295 7.32 9.73 -28.02
N GLY A 296 6.43 8.84 -27.55
CA GLY A 296 5.77 7.82 -28.38
C GLY A 296 6.62 6.58 -28.69
N VAL A 297 7.89 6.56 -28.29
CA VAL A 297 8.77 5.39 -28.37
C VAL A 297 8.55 4.54 -27.12
N ARG A 298 8.34 3.24 -27.32
CA ARG A 298 8.09 2.23 -26.29
C ARG A 298 9.26 1.24 -26.26
N GLU A 299 10.12 1.33 -25.25
CA GLU A 299 11.31 0.50 -25.05
C GLU A 299 11.02 -0.64 -24.09
N MET A 300 11.10 -1.89 -24.54
CA MET A 300 10.94 -3.04 -23.66
C MET A 300 12.19 -3.23 -22.80
N ILE A 301 12.03 -3.30 -21.48
CA ILE A 301 13.12 -3.58 -20.54
C ILE A 301 13.02 -4.95 -19.88
N TYR A 302 11.86 -5.60 -20.00
CA TYR A 302 11.62 -6.94 -19.49
C TYR A 302 10.48 -7.61 -20.27
N SER A 303 10.63 -8.92 -20.48
CA SER A 303 9.59 -9.84 -20.93
C SER A 303 9.65 -11.05 -20.02
N MET A 304 8.50 -11.66 -19.72
CA MET A 304 8.39 -12.83 -18.86
C MET A 304 9.37 -13.91 -19.31
N ASP A 305 10.17 -14.37 -18.36
CA ASP A 305 11.20 -15.40 -18.49
C ASP A 305 11.10 -16.41 -17.35
N GLU A 306 11.94 -17.45 -17.36
CA GLU A 306 11.94 -18.49 -16.31
C GLU A 306 12.11 -17.91 -14.90
N GLN A 307 12.88 -16.82 -14.76
CA GLN A 307 13.06 -16.14 -13.48
C GLN A 307 11.76 -15.44 -13.04
N GLY A 308 11.07 -14.75 -13.95
CA GLY A 308 9.77 -14.14 -13.68
C GLY A 308 8.71 -15.15 -13.29
N GLU A 309 8.64 -16.28 -13.99
CA GLU A 309 7.74 -17.38 -13.66
C GLU A 309 8.04 -17.95 -12.27
N LYS A 310 9.33 -18.10 -11.92
CA LYS A 310 9.75 -18.50 -10.58
C LYS A 310 9.31 -17.47 -9.53
N VAL A 311 9.53 -16.18 -9.77
CA VAL A 311 9.09 -15.11 -8.85
C VAL A 311 7.57 -15.14 -8.68
N GLN A 312 6.81 -15.29 -9.76
CA GLN A 312 5.36 -15.38 -9.73
C GLN A 312 4.87 -16.62 -8.96
N GLY A 313 5.52 -17.78 -9.14
CA GLY A 313 5.17 -19.03 -8.45
C GLY A 313 5.44 -19.03 -6.93
N LEU A 314 6.35 -18.15 -6.47
CA LEU A 314 6.62 -17.90 -5.06
C LEU A 314 5.55 -17.01 -4.40
N LEU A 315 4.72 -16.32 -5.19
CA LEU A 315 3.59 -15.55 -4.67
C LEU A 315 2.43 -16.50 -4.36
N GLY A 316 1.78 -16.31 -3.23
CA GLY A 316 0.67 -17.14 -2.74
C GLY A 316 -0.35 -16.34 -1.95
N ILE A 317 -1.35 -17.03 -1.42
CA ILE A 317 -2.49 -16.44 -0.68
C ILE A 317 -2.09 -15.86 0.68
N GLU A 318 -0.96 -16.31 1.23
CA GLU A 318 -0.37 -15.85 2.50
C GLU A 318 0.65 -14.72 2.29
N GLY A 319 0.88 -14.30 1.04
CA GLY A 319 2.02 -13.46 0.66
C GLY A 319 3.07 -14.27 -0.09
N SER A 320 4.37 -14.03 0.15
CA SER A 320 5.40 -14.91 -0.39
C SER A 320 5.36 -16.24 0.36
N LYS A 321 5.21 -17.36 -0.36
CA LYS A 321 5.45 -18.69 0.20
C LYS A 321 6.83 -18.65 0.85
N GLU A 322 6.93 -19.05 2.12
CA GLU A 322 8.17 -19.03 2.89
C GLU A 322 9.35 -19.44 2.01
N GLN A 323 10.41 -18.63 2.00
CA GLN A 323 11.73 -19.08 1.57
C GLN A 323 12.18 -20.13 2.60
N LEU A 324 11.65 -21.35 2.47
CA LEU A 324 12.27 -22.55 3.00
C LEU A 324 13.50 -22.81 2.13
N GLU A 325 14.61 -22.18 2.51
CA GLU A 325 15.95 -22.78 2.48
C GLU A 325 16.87 -22.07 3.48
#